data_AF-A0A496WNY0-F1
#
_entry.id   AF-A0A496WNY0-F1
#
_cell.length_a   1.000
_cell.length_b   1.000
_cell.length_c   1.000
_cell.angle_alpha   90.00
_cell.angle_beta   90.00
_cell.angle_gamma   90.00
#
_symmetry.space_group_name_H-M   'P 1'
#
loop_
_entity.id
_entity.type
_entity.pdbx_description
1 polymer ?
#
loop_
_entity_poly.entity_id
_entity_poly.type
_entity_poly.pdbx_seq_one_letter_code
_entity_poly.pdbx_strand_id
1 'polypeptide(L)' 'MASYKISFKKSFAKDLRSIPNNEVKHILDRIETLVDNPRGDGCIKLSGLERYRVRQGVYRILYEIL' A
#
# COMPACT_ATOMS: atom_id res chain seq x y z
N MET A 1 2.21 -19.73 8.10
CA MET A 1 1.40 -18.79 7.28
C MET A 1 2.37 -18.05 6.37
N ALA A 2 2.03 -17.90 5.09
CA ALA A 2 2.93 -17.26 4.14
C ALA A 2 2.85 -15.73 4.31
N SER A 3 3.96 -15.10 4.67
CA SER A 3 4.09 -13.64 4.73
C SER A 3 4.58 -13.11 3.39
N TYR A 4 3.94 -12.06 2.87
CA TYR A 4 4.41 -11.38 1.66
C TYR A 4 5.57 -10.43 1.98
N LYS A 5 6.54 -10.33 1.06
CA LYS A 5 7.61 -9.33 1.20
C LYS A 5 7.21 -8.04 0.50
N ILE A 6 7.23 -6.92 1.23
CA ILE A 6 7.02 -5.60 0.63
C ILE A 6 8.27 -5.18 -0.14
N SER A 7 8.06 -4.63 -1.34
CA SER A 7 9.10 -3.94 -2.09
C SER A 7 8.58 -2.57 -2.53
N PHE A 8 9.42 -1.54 -2.38
CA PHE A 8 9.07 -0.17 -2.74
C PHE A 8 9.71 0.21 -4.06
N LYS A 9 8.93 0.87 -4.94
CA LYS A 9 9.50 1.53 -6.11
C LYS A 9 10.35 2.71 -5.66
N LYS A 10 11.42 3.02 -6.40
CA LYS A 10 12.26 4.21 -6.13
C LYS A 10 11.46 5.52 -6.13
N SER A 11 10.36 5.58 -6.88
CA SER A 11 9.45 6.73 -6.91
C SER A 11 8.65 6.91 -5.62
N PHE A 12 8.38 5.82 -4.88
CA PHE A 12 7.55 5.86 -3.67
C PHE A 12 8.11 6.82 -2.62
N ALA A 13 9.43 6.83 -2.43
CA ALA A 13 10.09 7.75 -1.51
C ALA A 13 9.94 9.23 -1.92
N LYS A 14 9.75 9.53 -3.22
CA LYS A 14 9.49 10.90 -3.68
C LYS A 14 8.05 11.31 -3.37
N ASP A 15 7.10 10.38 -3.53
CA ASP A 15 5.68 10.62 -3.27
C ASP A 15 5.42 10.93 -1.79
N LEU A 16 6.18 10.32 -0.87
CA LEU A 16 6.05 10.59 0.57
C LEU A 16 6.58 11.98 1.00
N ARG A 17 7.45 12.63 0.22
CA ARG A 17 8.09 13.90 0.64
C ARG A 17 7.13 15.07 0.72
N SER A 18 6.03 15.03 -0.03
CA SER A 18 4.99 16.07 0.00
C SER A 18 3.93 15.82 1.06
N ILE A 19 4.02 14.70 1.79
CA ILE A 19 3.03 14.27 2.76
C ILE A 19 3.54 14.61 4.18
N PRO A 20 2.70 15.14 5.09
CA PRO A 20 3.08 15.36 6.48
C PRO A 20 3.52 14.05 7.15
N ASN A 21 4.55 14.10 8.01
CA ASN A 21 5.13 12.91 8.64
C ASN A 21 4.10 12.04 9.41
N ASN A 22 3.10 12.66 10.03
CA ASN A 22 2.04 11.95 10.74
C ASN A 22 1.20 11.08 9.78
N GLU A 23 0.87 11.61 8.61
CA GLU A 23 0.14 10.90 7.56
C GLU A 23 1.02 9.81 6.93
N VAL A 24 2.31 10.08 6.73
CA VAL A 24 3.27 9.07 6.25
C VAL A 24 3.30 7.87 7.18
N LYS A 25 3.30 8.09 8.50
CA LYS A 25 3.24 7.01 9.48
C LYS A 25 1.99 6.15 9.30
N HIS A 26 0.80 6.76 9.17
CA HIS A 26 -0.45 6.02 8.93
C HIS A 26 -0.44 5.24 7.62
N ILE A 27 0.20 5.77 6.57
CA ILE A 27 0.38 5.07 5.30
C ILE A 27 1.27 3.83 5.47
N LEU A 28 2.38 3.96 6.20
CA LEU A 28 3.31 2.86 6.48
C LEU A 28 2.66 1.78 7.34
N ASP A 29 1.97 2.15 8.41
CA ASP A 29 1.21 1.22 9.25
C ASP A 29 0.21 0.43 8.40
N ARG A 30 -0.49 1.10 7.47
CA ARG A 30 -1.42 0.43 6.56
C ARG A 30 -0.70 -0.55 5.61
N ILE A 31 0.48 -0.19 5.11
CA ILE A 31 1.28 -1.05 4.23
C ILE A 31 1.76 -2.30 4.98
N GLU A 32 2.17 -2.18 6.24
CA GLU A 32 2.57 -3.34 7.06
C GLU A 32 1.45 -4.37 7.19
N THR A 33 0.20 -3.94 7.34
CA THR A 33 -0.95 -4.88 7.38
C THR A 33 -1.13 -5.69 6.09
N LEU A 34 -0.60 -5.23 4.96
CA LEU A 34 -0.68 -5.94 3.68
C LEU A 34 0.30 -7.12 3.59
N VAL A 35 1.30 -7.22 4.47
CA VAL A 35 2.23 -8.36 4.54
C VAL A 35 1.49 -9.65 4.84
N ASP A 36 0.55 -9.59 5.78
CA ASP A 36 -0.19 -10.76 6.25
C ASP A 36 -1.44 -11.00 5.41
N ASN A 37 -2.11 -9.93 4.97
CA ASN A 37 -3.34 -10.05 4.18
C ASN A 37 -3.41 -9.00 3.04
N PRO A 38 -2.70 -9.23 1.93
CA PRO A 38 -2.67 -8.28 0.81
C PRO A 38 -3.99 -8.21 0.03
N ARG A 39 -4.98 -9.05 0.34
CA ARG A 39 -6.33 -9.01 -0.24
C ARG A 39 -7.39 -8.70 0.82
N GLY A 40 -6.99 -8.13 1.95
CA GLY A 40 -7.86 -7.83 3.09
C GLY A 40 -8.86 -6.70 2.83
N ASP A 41 -9.58 -6.34 3.88
CA ASP A 41 -10.67 -5.38 3.80
C ASP A 41 -10.22 -4.00 3.30
N GLY A 42 -11.00 -3.44 2.38
CA GLY A 42 -10.70 -2.15 1.74
C GLY A 42 -9.72 -2.21 0.58
N CYS A 43 -9.16 -3.39 0.28
CA CYS A 43 -8.33 -3.61 -0.90
C CYS A 43 -9.21 -3.95 -2.10
N ILE A 44 -9.24 -3.05 -3.09
CA ILE A 44 -10.04 -3.22 -4.30
C ILE A 44 -9.10 -3.59 -5.44
N LYS A 45 -9.39 -4.70 -6.12
CA LYS A 45 -8.66 -5.12 -7.32
C LYS A 45 -8.93 -4.13 -8.46
N LEU A 46 -7.86 -3.66 -9.09
CA LEU A 46 -7.93 -2.89 -10.32
C LEU A 46 -8.05 -3.90 -11.47
N SER A 47 -9.14 -3.82 -12.22
CA SER A 47 -9.51 -4.77 -13.26
C SER A 47 -8.38 -5.03 -14.27
N GLY A 48 -8.22 -6.29 -14.65
CA GLY A 48 -7.33 -6.73 -15.74
C GLY A 48 -5.89 -7.11 -15.33
N LEU A 49 -5.46 -6.84 -14.09
CA LEU A 49 -4.12 -7.19 -13.57
C LEU A 49 -4.16 -7.57 -12.08
N GLU A 50 -3.09 -8.17 -11.54
CA GLU A 50 -2.88 -8.35 -10.08
C GLU A 50 -2.47 -7.03 -9.40
N ARG A 51 -3.20 -5.96 -9.69
CA ARG A 51 -3.03 -4.65 -9.09
C ARG A 51 -4.20 -4.34 -8.18
N TYR A 52 -3.91 -3.68 -7.07
CA TYR A 52 -4.85 -3.42 -6.02
C TYR A 52 -4.71 -1.98 -5.54
N ARG A 53 -5.79 -1.45 -4.98
CA ARG A 53 -5.83 -0.13 -4.36
C ARG A 53 -6.46 -0.26 -2.99
N VAL A 54 -5.81 0.32 -1.99
CA VAL A 54 -6.39 0.55 -0.66
C VAL A 54 -6.41 2.03 -0.34
N ARG A 55 -7.46 2.48 0.35
CA ARG A 55 -7.62 3.89 0.75
C ARG A 55 -7.17 4.06 2.20
N GLN A 56 -6.38 5.09 2.45
CA GLN A 56 -5.98 5.53 3.79
C GLN A 56 -6.29 7.03 3.89
N GLY A 57 -7.44 7.37 4.49
CA GLY A 57 -7.93 8.75 4.55
C GLY A 57 -8.11 9.37 3.15
N VAL A 58 -7.35 10.42 2.87
CA VAL A 58 -7.33 11.12 1.57
C VAL A 58 -6.32 10.53 0.58
N TYR A 59 -5.47 9.59 1.02
CA TYR A 59 -4.45 8.95 0.19
C TYR A 59 -4.92 7.61 -0.40
N ARG A 60 -4.31 7.23 -1.52
CA ARG A 60 -4.53 5.94 -2.19
C ARG A 60 -3.21 5.23 -2.30
N ILE A 61 -3.14 4.02 -1.77
CA ILE A 61 -1.98 3.15 -1.84
C ILE A 61 -2.24 2.15 -2.95
N LEU A 62 -1.41 2.21 -3.99
CA LEU A 62 -1.47 1.31 -5.13
C LEU A 62 -0.34 0.29 -5.00
N TYR A 63 -0.67 -0.99 -5.13
CA TYR A 63 0.30 -2.08 -5.05
C TYR A 63 -0.06 -3.20 -6.00
N GLU A 64 0.90 -4.08 -6.25
CA GLU A 64 0.72 -5.29 -7.04
C GLU A 64 1.22 -6.50 -6.25
N ILE A 65 0.60 -7.64 -6.49
CA ILE A 65 1.01 -8.92 -5.90
C ILE A 65 1.66 -9.70 -7.02
N LEU A 66 2.95 -10.06 -6.84
CA LEU A 66 3.73 -10.87 -7.77
C LEU A 66 3.71 -12.34 -7.34
#